data_AF-A0A2Z2NTN0-F1
#
_entry.id   AF-A0A2Z2NTN0-F1
#
_cell.length_a   1.000
_cell.length_b   1.000
_cell.length_c   1.000
_cell.angle_alpha   90.00
_cell.angle_beta   90.00
_cell.angle_gamma   90.00
#
_symmetry.space_group_name_H-M   'P 1'
#
loop_
_entity.id
_entity.type
_entity.pdbx_description
1 polymer ?
#
loop_
_entity_poly.entity_id
_entity_poly.type
_entity_poly.pdbx_seq_one_letter_code
_entity_poly.pdbx_strand_id
1 'polypeptide(L)'
;MANKQEDQAFSVLPCTDLQADIAFYTRELHLQLLRVYPSDNPHSAELSGFGLSLLLDTRYAGAPGLLVMKSEAKSRSTLHSPSGTEIRWESPVEPFMQSFASHRTEICTLRSTPWTAGHAGTHSRDLIPSRLNGGIIASHIRIPNGGPVRDRVHYHTAGFQLLFCVQGWIQLAYEDQGPPITLRAGDCVTQPPHIRHRVLETSNGLEVIEIGTPAEHVTAIDNDMQLPTGRVDSHRLFHGQRFCHFTLESARWQPHRLPGLAAADTGVAEASAGLAGVRMLKAMGASPSYVTSHDAQLLFTYVVTGSVRINRQLLVAGDAFTLPPDDEYTIGDISSDVSLLEVSLPGTFATRI
;
A
#
# COMPACT_ATOMS: atom_id res chain seq x y z
N MET A 1 -19.32 47.72 -4.14
CA MET A 1 -18.49 46.83 -3.32
C MET A 1 -17.51 46.17 -4.28
N ALA A 2 -16.20 46.44 -4.15
CA ALA A 2 -15.23 45.81 -5.04
C ALA A 2 -15.21 44.30 -4.72
N ASN A 3 -15.56 43.48 -5.69
CA ASN A 3 -15.42 42.02 -5.57
C ASN A 3 -13.94 41.77 -5.31
N LYS A 4 -13.61 41.26 -4.12
CA LYS A 4 -12.25 40.88 -3.79
C LYS A 4 -11.90 39.72 -4.72
N GLN A 5 -11.08 40.00 -5.73
CA GLN A 5 -10.65 38.97 -6.66
C GLN A 5 -9.78 37.99 -5.87
N GLU A 6 -10.18 36.71 -5.86
CA GLU A 6 -9.35 35.66 -5.28
C GLU A 6 -8.05 35.52 -6.09
N ASP A 7 -6.96 35.18 -5.40
CA ASP A 7 -5.69 34.93 -6.04
C ASP A 7 -5.83 33.73 -6.99
N GLN A 8 -5.38 33.91 -8.25
CA GLN A 8 -5.40 32.87 -9.28
C GLN A 8 -3.98 32.59 -9.75
N ALA A 9 -3.66 31.31 -9.93
CA ALA A 9 -2.37 30.86 -10.46
C ALA A 9 -2.57 30.21 -11.83
N PHE A 10 -1.69 30.54 -12.77
CA PHE A 10 -1.69 29.99 -14.12
C PHE A 10 -0.32 29.43 -14.47
N SER A 11 -0.31 28.29 -15.16
CA SER A 11 0.89 27.84 -15.88
C SER A 11 1.00 28.62 -17.19
N VAL A 12 2.11 29.33 -17.38
CA VAL A 12 2.31 30.16 -18.57
C VAL A 12 2.96 29.31 -19.67
N LEU A 13 2.35 29.27 -20.84
CA LEU A 13 2.87 28.57 -22.02
C LEU A 13 3.20 29.57 -23.13
N PRO A 14 4.34 29.38 -23.84
CA PRO A 14 4.67 30.22 -24.98
C PRO A 14 3.63 30.02 -26.09
N CYS A 15 3.32 31.09 -26.82
CA CYS A 15 2.32 31.06 -27.88
C CYS A 15 2.81 31.82 -29.12
N THR A 16 2.90 31.16 -30.27
CA THR A 16 3.30 31.78 -31.54
C THR A 16 2.09 32.19 -32.37
N ASP A 17 0.99 31.43 -32.28
CA ASP A 17 -0.29 31.72 -32.92
C ASP A 17 -1.43 31.52 -31.92
N LEU A 18 -1.91 32.64 -31.36
CA LEU A 18 -2.92 32.64 -30.31
C LEU A 18 -4.26 32.07 -30.77
N GLN A 19 -4.68 32.32 -32.01
CA GLN A 19 -5.95 31.79 -32.49
C GLN A 19 -5.87 30.28 -32.71
N ALA A 20 -4.75 29.80 -33.27
CA ALA A 20 -4.53 28.38 -33.48
C ALA A 20 -4.44 27.62 -32.15
N ASP A 21 -3.69 28.12 -31.16
CA ASP A 21 -3.62 27.47 -29.85
C ASP A 21 -4.98 27.52 -29.13
N ILE A 22 -5.71 28.64 -29.12
CA ILE A 22 -7.07 28.69 -28.54
C ILE A 22 -7.96 27.62 -29.18
N ALA A 23 -7.94 27.50 -30.51
CA ALA A 23 -8.73 26.49 -31.21
C ALA A 23 -8.31 25.08 -30.81
N PHE A 24 -7.00 24.80 -30.72
CA PHE A 24 -6.48 23.51 -30.26
C PHE A 24 -6.97 23.16 -28.85
N TYR A 25 -6.72 24.03 -27.86
CA TYR A 25 -7.08 23.75 -26.47
C TYR A 25 -8.60 23.67 -26.25
N THR A 26 -9.40 24.47 -26.96
CA THR A 26 -10.87 24.47 -26.79
C THR A 26 -11.58 23.36 -27.57
N ARG A 27 -11.05 22.94 -28.73
CA ARG A 27 -11.71 21.95 -29.59
C ARG A 27 -11.16 20.54 -29.41
N GLU A 28 -9.84 20.38 -29.32
CA GLU A 28 -9.20 19.07 -29.19
C GLU A 28 -9.17 18.60 -27.73
N LEU A 29 -8.90 19.52 -26.80
CA LEU A 29 -8.82 19.21 -25.37
C LEU A 29 -10.06 19.64 -24.58
N HIS A 30 -10.99 20.38 -25.19
CA HIS A 30 -12.22 20.84 -24.55
C HIS A 30 -12.01 21.71 -23.31
N LEU A 31 -10.89 22.45 -23.22
CA LEU A 31 -10.71 23.46 -22.18
C LEU A 31 -11.66 24.63 -22.40
N GLN A 32 -12.11 25.23 -21.31
CA GLN A 32 -12.91 26.44 -21.34
C GLN A 32 -12.00 27.66 -21.52
N LEU A 33 -12.27 28.47 -22.54
CA LEU A 33 -11.66 29.80 -22.67
C LEU A 33 -12.33 30.75 -21.65
N LEU A 34 -11.54 31.33 -20.76
CA LEU A 34 -12.02 32.21 -19.70
C LEU A 34 -11.94 33.67 -20.12
N ARG A 35 -10.76 34.11 -20.56
CA ARG A 35 -10.46 35.50 -20.90
C ARG A 35 -9.46 35.58 -22.05
N VAL A 36 -9.55 36.65 -22.82
CA VAL A 36 -8.53 37.07 -23.79
C VAL A 36 -8.15 38.51 -23.48
N TYR A 37 -6.90 38.88 -23.72
CA TYR A 37 -6.43 40.23 -23.45
C TYR A 37 -5.36 40.72 -24.44
N PRO A 38 -5.43 41.99 -24.88
CA PRO A 38 -6.60 42.89 -24.82
C PRO A 38 -7.74 42.40 -25.74
N SER A 39 -8.93 43.01 -25.67
CA SER A 39 -10.09 42.58 -26.49
C SER A 39 -9.89 42.77 -28.00
N ASP A 40 -9.24 43.86 -28.39
CA ASP A 40 -9.23 44.30 -29.80
C ASP A 40 -8.05 43.72 -30.58
N ASN A 41 -6.98 43.30 -29.88
CA ASN A 41 -5.83 42.60 -30.45
C ASN A 41 -5.19 41.68 -29.40
N PRO A 42 -5.81 40.52 -29.11
CA PRO A 42 -5.36 39.66 -28.03
C PRO A 42 -3.94 39.14 -28.24
N HIS A 43 -3.11 39.27 -27.22
CA HIS A 43 -1.79 38.64 -27.15
C HIS A 43 -1.73 37.58 -26.05
N SER A 44 -2.77 37.45 -25.23
CA SER A 44 -2.87 36.40 -24.22
C SER A 44 -4.28 35.84 -24.06
N ALA A 45 -4.36 34.59 -23.63
CA ALA A 45 -5.61 33.90 -23.35
C ALA A 45 -5.48 33.03 -22.10
N GLU A 46 -6.48 33.13 -21.22
CA GLU A 46 -6.62 32.30 -20.03
C GLU A 46 -7.60 31.16 -20.31
N LEU A 47 -7.21 29.92 -20.01
CA LEU A 47 -8.04 28.73 -20.18
C LEU A 47 -8.05 27.89 -18.90
N SER A 48 -9.12 27.12 -18.68
CA SER A 48 -9.15 26.11 -17.62
C SER A 48 -9.83 24.81 -18.04
N GLY A 49 -9.45 23.73 -17.37
CA GLY A 49 -10.02 22.40 -17.54
C GLY A 49 -9.21 21.36 -16.79
N PHE A 50 -9.81 20.24 -16.40
CA PHE A 50 -9.12 19.13 -15.72
C PHE A 50 -8.37 19.53 -14.42
N GLY A 51 -8.83 20.58 -13.73
CA GLY A 51 -8.12 21.14 -12.56
C GLY A 51 -6.87 21.95 -12.88
N LEU A 52 -6.60 22.22 -14.16
CA LEU A 52 -5.48 23.01 -14.67
C LEU A 52 -5.96 24.41 -15.10
N SER A 53 -5.15 25.43 -14.83
CA SER A 53 -5.32 26.80 -15.35
C SER A 53 -4.11 27.18 -16.19
N LEU A 54 -4.34 27.57 -17.45
CA LEU A 54 -3.31 27.91 -18.43
C LEU A 54 -3.40 29.38 -18.85
N LEU A 55 -2.23 30.01 -19.00
CA LEU A 55 -2.09 31.31 -19.64
C LEU A 55 -1.24 31.13 -20.90
N LEU A 56 -1.87 31.27 -22.07
CA LEU A 56 -1.16 31.42 -23.33
C LEU A 56 -0.74 32.88 -23.44
N ASP A 57 0.55 33.17 -23.65
CA ASP A 57 1.04 34.54 -23.85
C ASP A 57 2.05 34.58 -24.99
N THR A 58 1.77 35.39 -26.02
CA THR A 58 2.66 35.52 -27.18
C THR A 58 3.94 36.29 -26.90
N ARG A 59 4.04 36.92 -25.73
CA ARG A 59 5.22 37.65 -25.26
C ARG A 59 6.07 36.81 -24.31
N TYR A 60 5.58 35.66 -23.87
CA TYR A 60 6.34 34.77 -23.00
C TYR A 60 7.33 33.94 -23.83
N ALA A 61 8.62 34.22 -23.64
CA ALA A 61 9.72 33.51 -24.30
C ALA A 61 10.23 32.34 -23.44
N GLY A 62 9.42 31.29 -23.32
CA GLY A 62 9.76 30.04 -22.64
C GLY A 62 9.84 28.83 -23.58
N ALA A 63 10.21 27.67 -23.04
CA ALA A 63 10.11 26.41 -23.77
C ALA A 63 8.64 25.93 -23.82
N PRO A 64 8.23 25.21 -24.87
CA PRO A 64 6.93 24.55 -24.89
C PRO A 64 6.76 23.60 -23.70
N GLY A 65 5.53 23.47 -23.20
CA GLY A 65 5.23 22.64 -22.04
C GLY A 65 5.03 21.15 -22.38
N LEU A 66 4.87 20.35 -21.33
CA LEU A 66 4.32 18.99 -21.40
C LEU A 66 3.10 18.92 -20.48
N LEU A 67 1.94 18.56 -21.03
CA LEU A 67 0.73 18.27 -20.28
C LEU A 67 0.47 16.77 -20.30
N VAL A 68 0.45 16.14 -19.12
CA VAL A 68 0.15 14.72 -18.96
C VAL A 68 -1.30 14.55 -18.51
N MET A 69 -2.11 13.92 -19.36
CA MET A 69 -3.52 13.64 -19.16
C MET A 69 -3.70 12.20 -18.68
N LYS A 70 -4.11 12.01 -17.43
CA LYS A 70 -4.46 10.68 -16.91
C LYS A 70 -5.87 10.29 -17.33
N SER A 71 -6.04 9.17 -18.04
CA SER A 71 -7.32 8.73 -18.60
C SER A 71 -7.43 7.21 -18.66
N GLU A 72 -8.59 6.65 -18.27
CA GLU A 72 -8.86 5.20 -18.39
C GLU A 72 -9.14 4.74 -19.83
N ALA A 73 -9.44 5.68 -20.74
CA ALA A 73 -9.60 5.35 -22.15
C ALA A 73 -8.29 4.81 -22.75
N LYS A 74 -8.39 3.80 -23.62
CA LYS A 74 -7.26 3.21 -24.36
C LYS A 74 -6.35 4.29 -24.97
N SER A 75 -5.06 3.97 -25.08
CA SER A 75 -3.99 4.89 -25.46
C SER A 75 -4.40 5.83 -26.59
N ARG A 76 -4.35 7.13 -26.30
CA ARG A 76 -4.50 8.18 -27.31
C ARG A 76 -3.11 8.54 -27.82
N SER A 77 -3.01 8.84 -29.12
CA SER A 77 -1.78 9.35 -29.70
C SER A 77 -1.40 10.68 -29.07
N THR A 78 -0.11 10.88 -28.80
CA THR A 78 0.44 12.19 -28.41
C THR A 78 0.01 13.27 -29.40
N LEU A 79 -0.42 14.43 -28.87
CA LEU A 79 -0.75 15.60 -29.66
C LEU A 79 0.26 16.71 -29.37
N HIS A 80 0.41 17.63 -30.31
CA HIS A 80 1.19 18.84 -30.13
C HIS A 80 0.30 20.05 -30.40
N SER A 81 0.36 21.04 -29.51
CA SER A 81 -0.24 22.34 -29.79
C SER A 81 0.52 23.03 -30.94
N PRO A 82 -0.10 23.99 -31.65
CA PRO A 82 0.59 24.80 -32.66
C PRO A 82 1.90 25.43 -32.17
N SER A 83 1.96 25.83 -30.90
CA SER A 83 3.18 26.36 -30.26
C SER A 83 4.11 25.30 -29.69
N GLY A 84 3.86 24.02 -29.96
CA GLY A 84 4.75 22.90 -29.66
C GLY A 84 4.55 22.24 -28.30
N THR A 85 3.57 22.65 -27.49
CA THR A 85 3.30 21.99 -26.20
C THR A 85 2.86 20.55 -26.44
N GLU A 86 3.56 19.57 -25.84
CA GLU A 86 3.23 18.15 -25.95
C GLU A 86 2.07 17.79 -25.01
N ILE A 87 1.08 17.07 -25.53
CA ILE A 87 -0.01 16.48 -24.75
C ILE A 87 0.14 14.97 -24.80
N ARG A 88 0.40 14.36 -23.64
CA ARG A 88 0.57 12.92 -23.49
C ARG A 88 -0.58 12.34 -22.69
N TRP A 89 -1.16 11.25 -23.17
CA TRP A 89 -2.12 10.47 -22.39
C TRP A 89 -1.43 9.31 -21.73
N GLU A 90 -1.62 9.21 -20.42
CA GLU A 90 -1.14 8.08 -19.63
C GLU A 90 -2.36 7.38 -19.04
N SER A 91 -2.38 6.05 -19.11
CA SER A 91 -3.33 5.30 -18.29
C SER A 91 -2.93 5.52 -16.83
N PRO A 92 -3.89 5.73 -15.92
CA PRO A 92 -3.61 5.48 -14.51
C PRO A 92 -3.03 4.06 -14.42
N VAL A 93 -1.91 3.95 -13.68
CA VAL A 93 -1.03 2.78 -13.49
C VAL A 93 -1.71 1.48 -13.94
N GLU A 94 -1.16 0.83 -14.97
CA GLU A 94 -1.65 -0.50 -15.36
C GLU A 94 -1.66 -1.40 -14.13
N PRO A 95 -2.74 -2.15 -13.86
CA PRO A 95 -2.78 -3.05 -12.72
C PRO A 95 -1.58 -3.98 -12.82
N PHE A 96 -0.62 -3.82 -11.92
CA PHE A 96 0.60 -4.61 -11.91
C PHE A 96 0.18 -6.08 -11.91
N MET A 97 0.54 -6.81 -12.96
CA MET A 97 0.14 -8.20 -13.11
C MET A 97 0.90 -9.00 -12.05
N GLN A 98 0.19 -9.36 -10.98
CA GLN A 98 0.73 -10.20 -9.91
C GLN A 98 1.28 -11.50 -10.53
N SER A 99 2.59 -11.70 -10.39
CA SER A 99 3.24 -12.92 -10.86
C SER A 99 4.15 -13.45 -9.76
N PHE A 100 3.81 -14.61 -9.22
CA PHE A 100 4.70 -15.37 -8.33
C PHE A 100 5.60 -16.31 -9.13
N ALA A 101 5.76 -16.08 -10.45
CA ALA A 101 6.62 -16.90 -11.28
C ALA A 101 8.04 -16.89 -10.74
N SER A 102 8.70 -18.05 -10.72
CA SER A 102 10.06 -18.20 -10.20
C SER A 102 10.22 -17.87 -8.71
N HIS A 103 9.14 -17.93 -7.91
CA HIS A 103 9.25 -17.89 -6.44
C HIS A 103 10.26 -18.96 -5.99
N ARG A 104 11.27 -18.52 -5.25
CA ARG A 104 12.27 -19.35 -4.59
C ARG A 104 12.26 -19.03 -3.11
N THR A 105 12.74 -19.96 -2.29
CA THR A 105 12.95 -19.70 -0.87
C THR A 105 13.77 -18.43 -0.68
N GLU A 106 13.21 -17.46 0.02
CA GLU A 106 13.87 -16.21 0.37
C GLU A 106 13.91 -16.10 1.88
N ILE A 107 15.10 -15.89 2.44
CA ILE A 107 15.29 -15.72 3.89
C ILE A 107 15.90 -14.33 4.12
N CYS A 108 15.19 -13.52 4.89
CA CYS A 108 15.59 -12.17 5.25
C CYS A 108 15.90 -12.12 6.75
N THR A 109 17.19 -12.07 7.10
CA THR A 109 17.59 -11.96 8.51
C THR A 109 17.72 -10.50 8.94
N LEU A 110 17.46 -10.23 10.22
CA LEU A 110 17.66 -8.89 10.79
C LEU A 110 19.11 -8.40 10.64
N ARG A 111 20.08 -9.32 10.62
CA ARG A 111 21.51 -9.00 10.49
C ARG A 111 21.93 -8.67 9.06
N SER A 112 21.30 -9.32 8.08
CA SER A 112 21.68 -9.18 6.65
C SER A 112 20.99 -8.01 5.96
N THR A 113 19.89 -7.52 6.51
CA THR A 113 19.04 -6.54 5.83
C THR A 113 19.08 -5.20 6.57
N PRO A 114 19.74 -4.17 6.00
CA PRO A 114 19.92 -2.91 6.66
C PRO A 114 18.60 -2.14 6.80
N TRP A 115 18.50 -1.36 7.87
CA TRP A 115 17.46 -0.37 8.03
C TRP A 115 17.73 0.81 7.11
N THR A 116 16.69 1.23 6.40
CA THR A 116 16.69 2.44 5.57
C THR A 116 15.88 3.51 6.30
N ALA A 117 16.43 4.73 6.38
CA ALA A 117 15.71 5.85 6.95
C ALA A 117 14.52 6.22 6.05
N GLY A 118 13.33 6.24 6.63
CA GLY A 118 12.10 6.70 6.00
C GLY A 118 11.79 8.16 6.35
N HIS A 119 10.59 8.58 5.99
CA HIS A 119 10.09 9.92 6.30
C HIS A 119 9.78 10.07 7.80
N ALA A 120 9.82 11.29 8.31
CA ALA A 120 9.44 11.62 9.70
C ALA A 120 10.13 10.77 10.80
N GLY A 121 11.36 10.33 10.56
CA GLY A 121 12.15 9.56 11.56
C GLY A 121 11.80 8.06 11.64
N THR A 122 10.93 7.58 10.74
CA THR A 122 10.68 6.14 10.57
C THR A 122 11.92 5.44 10.01
N HIS A 123 12.07 4.15 10.30
CA HIS A 123 13.08 3.29 9.70
C HIS A 123 12.39 2.06 9.16
N SER A 124 12.71 1.63 7.94
CA SER A 124 12.09 0.46 7.34
C SER A 124 13.15 -0.48 6.78
N ARG A 125 12.86 -1.77 6.79
CA ARG A 125 13.60 -2.76 5.99
C ARG A 125 12.65 -3.69 5.27
N ASP A 126 13.10 -4.18 4.13
CA ASP A 126 12.36 -5.07 3.28
C ASP A 126 12.50 -6.52 3.74
N LEU A 127 11.39 -7.22 3.92
CA LEU A 127 11.36 -8.63 4.31
C LEU A 127 11.29 -9.59 3.11
N ILE A 128 10.97 -9.07 1.92
CA ILE A 128 10.94 -9.81 0.65
C ILE A 128 11.60 -8.91 -0.43
N PRO A 129 12.95 -8.72 -0.39
CA PRO A 129 13.67 -7.88 -1.35
C PRO A 129 13.37 -8.18 -2.83
N SER A 130 13.14 -9.45 -3.17
CA SER A 130 12.78 -9.84 -4.54
C SER A 130 11.42 -9.32 -5.02
N ARG A 131 10.57 -8.88 -4.08
CA ARG A 131 9.14 -8.57 -4.26
C ARG A 131 8.31 -9.71 -4.84
N LEU A 132 8.89 -10.90 -4.99
CA LEU A 132 8.39 -11.99 -5.83
C LEU A 132 7.87 -11.47 -7.16
N ASN A 133 8.74 -10.77 -7.91
CA ASN A 133 8.40 -10.15 -9.20
C ASN A 133 7.20 -9.20 -9.11
N GLY A 134 7.14 -8.42 -8.03
CA GLY A 134 6.11 -7.44 -7.73
C GLY A 134 4.78 -8.02 -7.23
N GLY A 135 4.73 -9.32 -6.94
CA GLY A 135 3.56 -9.95 -6.33
C GLY A 135 3.27 -9.46 -4.91
N ILE A 136 4.30 -9.11 -4.13
CA ILE A 136 4.12 -8.72 -2.71
C ILE A 136 5.23 -7.80 -2.18
N ILE A 137 4.84 -6.91 -1.26
CA ILE A 137 5.73 -6.16 -0.38
C ILE A 137 5.48 -6.60 1.08
N ALA A 138 6.54 -6.78 1.84
CA ALA A 138 6.48 -6.94 3.29
C ALA A 138 7.58 -6.07 3.92
N SER A 139 7.17 -5.11 4.74
CA SER A 139 8.06 -4.11 5.33
C SER A 139 8.05 -4.24 6.85
N HIS A 140 9.23 -4.35 7.47
CA HIS A 140 9.37 -4.14 8.91
C HIS A 140 9.67 -2.66 9.14
N ILE A 141 8.77 -1.95 9.81
CA ILE A 141 8.84 -0.51 10.05
C ILE A 141 9.01 -0.27 11.55
N ARG A 142 10.00 0.56 11.92
CA ARG A 142 10.29 1.00 13.28
C ARG A 142 10.11 2.51 13.41
N ILE A 143 9.48 2.93 14.50
CA ILE A 143 9.31 4.32 14.90
C ILE A 143 9.98 4.52 16.26
N PRO A 144 11.25 4.97 16.30
CA PRO A 144 12.00 5.13 17.56
C PRO A 144 11.34 6.12 18.51
N ASN A 145 10.90 7.27 17.99
CA ASN A 145 10.28 8.36 18.74
C ASN A 145 8.81 8.48 18.31
N GLY A 146 7.90 8.02 19.17
CA GLY A 146 6.47 8.08 18.95
C GLY A 146 5.85 9.40 19.37
N GLY A 147 4.52 9.45 19.37
CA GLY A 147 3.70 10.62 19.69
C GLY A 147 2.63 10.86 18.61
N PRO A 148 1.98 12.03 18.65
CA PRO A 148 0.94 12.40 17.68
C PRO A 148 1.48 12.41 16.25
N VAL A 149 0.76 11.76 15.33
CA VAL A 149 1.13 11.65 13.92
C VAL A 149 0.27 12.61 13.10
N ARG A 150 0.91 13.42 12.25
CA ARG A 150 0.22 14.32 11.31
C ARG A 150 -0.09 13.62 10.00
N ASP A 151 -0.77 12.49 10.09
CA ASP A 151 -1.13 11.70 8.93
C ASP A 151 -2.39 12.28 8.24
N ARG A 152 -2.43 12.19 6.90
CA ARG A 152 -3.59 12.60 6.11
C ARG A 152 -4.52 11.41 5.95
N VAL A 153 -5.82 11.67 5.80
CA VAL A 153 -6.74 10.59 5.41
C VAL A 153 -6.34 10.11 4.03
N HIS A 154 -6.10 8.82 3.90
CA HIS A 154 -5.68 8.20 2.66
C HIS A 154 -6.24 6.79 2.51
N TYR A 155 -6.10 6.24 1.31
CA TYR A 155 -6.44 4.86 1.03
C TYR A 155 -5.45 4.29 0.00
N HIS A 156 -5.39 2.96 -0.06
CA HIS A 156 -4.58 2.25 -1.05
C HIS A 156 -5.46 1.56 -2.09
N THR A 157 -4.94 1.45 -3.31
CA THR A 157 -5.54 0.63 -4.38
C THR A 157 -5.00 -0.80 -4.38
N ALA A 158 -4.27 -1.19 -3.32
CA ALA A 158 -3.76 -2.54 -3.14
C ALA A 158 -4.92 -3.55 -3.15
N GLY A 159 -4.67 -4.74 -3.70
CA GLY A 159 -5.61 -5.86 -3.69
C GLY A 159 -5.78 -6.47 -2.29
N PHE A 160 -4.74 -6.43 -1.45
CA PHE A 160 -4.81 -6.78 -0.03
C PHE A 160 -3.71 -6.06 0.73
N GLN A 161 -3.98 -5.69 1.98
CA GLN A 161 -3.00 -5.10 2.88
C GLN A 161 -3.27 -5.49 4.34
N LEU A 162 -2.20 -5.73 5.09
CA LEU A 162 -2.20 -6.12 6.50
C LEU A 162 -1.23 -5.21 7.25
N LEU A 163 -1.68 -4.71 8.40
CA LEU A 163 -0.82 -4.08 9.40
C LEU A 163 -0.81 -4.96 10.66
N PHE A 164 0.36 -5.45 11.05
CA PHE A 164 0.59 -6.24 12.26
C PHE A 164 1.50 -5.49 13.21
N CYS A 165 1.12 -5.36 14.48
CA CYS A 165 1.93 -4.69 15.49
C CYS A 165 2.89 -5.68 16.14
N VAL A 166 4.20 -5.49 15.96
CA VAL A 166 5.25 -6.36 16.54
C VAL A 166 5.53 -5.95 17.98
N GLN A 167 5.73 -4.64 18.21
CA GLN A 167 6.12 -4.09 19.50
C GLN A 167 5.48 -2.72 19.72
N GLY A 168 5.13 -2.39 20.96
CA GLY A 168 4.56 -1.10 21.31
C GLY A 168 3.07 -1.03 20.98
N TRP A 169 2.60 0.14 20.56
CA TRP A 169 1.23 0.35 20.11
C TRP A 169 1.11 1.45 19.05
N ILE A 170 0.06 1.33 18.23
CA ILE A 170 -0.32 2.31 17.20
C ILE A 170 -1.83 2.54 17.29
N GLN A 171 -2.25 3.81 17.23
CA GLN A 171 -3.66 4.20 17.18
C GLN A 171 -4.02 4.69 15.78
N LEU A 172 -5.05 4.10 15.18
CA LEU A 172 -5.53 4.39 13.83
C LEU A 172 -7.02 4.66 13.82
N ALA A 173 -7.48 5.46 12.86
CA ALA A 173 -8.90 5.59 12.54
C ALA A 173 -9.17 4.98 11.17
N TYR A 174 -10.27 4.24 11.04
CA TYR A 174 -10.70 3.59 9.81
C TYR A 174 -12.14 4.01 9.46
N GLU A 175 -12.40 4.18 8.18
CA GLU A 175 -13.71 4.50 7.63
C GLU A 175 -14.78 3.49 8.08
N ASP A 176 -15.83 4.01 8.70
CA ASP A 176 -16.99 3.26 9.19
C ASP A 176 -16.70 2.18 10.26
N GLN A 177 -15.54 2.23 10.93
CA GLN A 177 -15.18 1.28 11.98
C GLN A 177 -15.35 1.85 13.40
N GLY A 178 -15.99 3.02 13.52
CA GLY A 178 -16.27 3.66 14.81
C GLY A 178 -15.07 4.44 15.38
N PRO A 179 -14.92 4.47 16.72
CA PRO A 179 -13.82 5.18 17.36
C PRO A 179 -12.44 4.67 16.93
N PRO A 180 -11.37 5.46 17.13
CA PRO A 180 -10.01 5.01 16.85
C PRO A 180 -9.66 3.69 17.54
N ILE A 181 -8.97 2.83 16.81
CA ILE A 181 -8.53 1.50 17.23
C ILE A 181 -7.06 1.59 17.64
N THR A 182 -6.72 1.01 18.79
CA THR A 182 -5.33 0.88 19.23
C THR A 182 -4.88 -0.57 19.08
N LEU A 183 -3.91 -0.79 18.19
CA LEU A 183 -3.23 -2.08 18.06
C LEU A 183 -2.07 -2.14 19.04
N ARG A 184 -1.91 -3.29 19.69
CA ARG A 184 -0.78 -3.62 20.56
C ARG A 184 0.01 -4.78 19.98
N ALA A 185 1.18 -5.06 20.55
CA ALA A 185 2.00 -6.19 20.15
C ALA A 185 1.19 -7.50 20.00
N GLY A 186 1.20 -8.09 18.81
CA GLY A 186 0.44 -9.27 18.44
C GLY A 186 -0.89 -9.02 17.71
N ASP A 187 -1.40 -7.79 17.73
CA ASP A 187 -2.66 -7.43 17.08
C ASP A 187 -2.44 -7.13 15.59
N CYS A 188 -3.49 -7.31 14.78
CA CYS A 188 -3.46 -6.89 13.38
C CYS A 188 -4.80 -6.40 12.86
N VAL A 189 -4.72 -5.65 11.77
CA VAL A 189 -5.87 -5.22 10.99
C VAL A 189 -5.62 -5.43 9.50
N THR A 190 -6.68 -5.72 8.75
CA THR A 190 -6.64 -5.59 7.30
C THR A 190 -6.96 -4.15 6.90
N GLN A 191 -6.39 -3.72 5.78
CA GLN A 191 -6.73 -2.47 5.14
C GLN A 191 -7.30 -2.80 3.75
N PRO A 192 -8.59 -3.18 3.67
CA PRO A 192 -9.22 -3.52 2.40
C PRO A 192 -9.04 -2.44 1.33
N PRO A 193 -9.11 -2.79 0.03
CA PRO A 193 -8.92 -1.82 -1.05
C PRO A 193 -9.86 -0.61 -0.87
N HIS A 194 -9.30 0.60 -0.95
CA HIS A 194 -10.04 1.86 -0.84
C HIS A 194 -10.64 2.20 0.54
N ILE A 195 -10.35 1.46 1.61
CA ILE A 195 -10.72 1.89 2.96
C ILE A 195 -9.94 3.15 3.34
N ARG A 196 -10.65 4.24 3.67
CA ARG A 196 -9.96 5.43 4.18
C ARG A 196 -9.47 5.19 5.61
N HIS A 197 -8.24 5.60 5.87
CA HIS A 197 -7.65 5.50 7.19
C HIS A 197 -6.57 6.56 7.42
N ARG A 198 -6.16 6.68 8.67
CA ARG A 198 -4.99 7.46 9.09
C ARG A 198 -4.44 6.99 10.42
N VAL A 199 -3.14 7.18 10.63
CA VAL A 199 -2.48 7.02 11.93
C VAL A 199 -2.70 8.29 12.76
N LEU A 200 -3.09 8.12 14.03
CA LEU A 200 -3.30 9.24 14.96
C LEU A 200 -2.12 9.42 15.91
N GLU A 201 -1.63 8.31 16.48
CA GLU A 201 -0.61 8.36 17.52
C GLU A 201 0.14 7.02 17.58
N THR A 202 1.42 7.08 17.97
CA THR A 202 2.27 5.89 18.10
C THR A 202 3.06 5.92 19.41
N SER A 203 3.42 4.75 19.93
CA SER A 203 4.34 4.64 21.06
C SER A 203 5.80 4.84 20.66
N ASN A 204 6.64 5.26 21.60
CA ASN A 204 8.10 5.15 21.43
C ASN A 204 8.51 3.70 21.19
N GLY A 205 9.42 3.49 20.23
CA GLY A 205 9.91 2.15 19.87
C GLY A 205 8.86 1.24 19.26
N LEU A 206 7.81 1.79 18.64
CA LEU A 206 6.82 1.01 17.88
C LEU A 206 7.52 0.26 16.74
N GLU A 207 7.17 -1.00 16.58
CA GLU A 207 7.54 -1.82 15.42
C GLU A 207 6.29 -2.47 14.83
N VAL A 208 6.13 -2.37 13.50
CA VAL A 208 5.00 -2.95 12.76
C VAL A 208 5.51 -3.68 11.53
N ILE A 209 4.80 -4.75 11.14
CA ILE A 209 4.91 -5.34 9.81
C ILE A 209 3.76 -4.84 8.97
N GLU A 210 4.08 -4.29 7.80
CA GLU A 210 3.11 -3.94 6.78
C GLU A 210 3.30 -4.84 5.56
N ILE A 211 2.23 -5.52 5.16
CA ILE A 211 2.24 -6.44 4.01
C ILE A 211 1.20 -5.96 3.01
N GLY A 212 1.57 -5.89 1.73
CA GLY A 212 0.68 -5.43 0.66
C GLY A 212 0.85 -6.24 -0.62
N THR A 213 -0.24 -6.46 -1.35
CA THR A 213 -0.21 -7.05 -2.69
C THR A 213 -1.14 -6.29 -3.65
N PRO A 214 -0.70 -5.95 -4.88
CA PRO A 214 0.67 -6.11 -5.40
C PRO A 214 1.71 -5.27 -4.65
N ALA A 215 2.99 -5.56 -4.89
CA ALA A 215 4.11 -4.87 -4.23
C ALA A 215 4.10 -3.36 -4.46
N GLU A 216 3.73 -2.95 -5.67
CA GLU A 216 3.54 -1.55 -6.04
C GLU A 216 2.05 -1.24 -6.14
N HIS A 217 1.60 -0.21 -5.43
CA HIS A 217 0.20 0.20 -5.43
C HIS A 217 0.10 1.71 -5.16
N VAL A 218 -1.04 2.30 -5.53
CA VAL A 218 -1.27 3.73 -5.35
C VAL A 218 -1.73 3.99 -3.92
N THR A 219 -1.14 5.01 -3.29
CA THR A 219 -1.68 5.67 -2.10
C THR A 219 -2.33 6.98 -2.54
N ALA A 220 -3.64 7.11 -2.34
CA ALA A 220 -4.40 8.29 -2.69
C ALA A 220 -4.81 9.05 -1.42
N ILE A 221 -4.60 10.37 -1.43
CA ILE A 221 -4.98 11.26 -0.33
C ILE A 221 -6.42 11.72 -0.54
N ASP A 222 -7.25 11.58 0.49
CA ASP A 222 -8.60 12.10 0.54
C ASP A 222 -8.59 13.40 1.36
N ASN A 223 -8.66 14.54 0.67
CA ASN A 223 -8.59 15.85 1.33
C ASN A 223 -9.94 16.28 1.94
N ASP A 224 -11.03 15.63 1.56
CA ASP A 224 -12.39 16.03 1.94
C ASP A 224 -12.90 15.19 3.12
N MET A 225 -12.54 13.90 3.18
CA MET A 225 -12.98 13.02 4.25
C MET A 225 -12.33 13.37 5.60
N GLN A 226 -13.15 13.34 6.65
CA GLN A 226 -12.68 13.37 8.04
C GLN A 226 -12.92 12.03 8.71
N LEU A 227 -11.94 11.61 9.54
CA LEU A 227 -12.03 10.39 10.35
C LEU A 227 -11.92 10.71 11.85
N PRO A 228 -12.69 10.02 12.71
CA PRO A 228 -13.62 8.92 12.40
C PRO A 228 -14.89 9.42 11.66
N THR A 229 -15.54 8.53 10.89
CA THR A 229 -16.84 8.83 10.27
C THR A 229 -17.97 8.72 11.31
N GLY A 230 -19.12 9.35 11.03
CA GLY A 230 -20.31 9.24 11.89
C GLY A 230 -21.08 7.92 11.75
N ARG A 231 -20.76 7.12 10.73
CA ARG A 231 -21.37 5.80 10.47
C ARG A 231 -20.48 4.73 11.08
N VAL A 232 -21.10 3.65 11.56
CA VAL A 232 -20.40 2.42 11.95
C VAL A 232 -21.04 1.27 11.19
N ASP A 233 -20.24 0.56 10.40
CA ASP A 233 -20.66 -0.59 9.61
C ASP A 233 -19.53 -1.61 9.48
N SER A 234 -19.48 -2.55 10.43
CA SER A 234 -18.51 -3.64 10.47
C SER A 234 -18.71 -4.69 9.37
N HIS A 235 -19.81 -4.62 8.61
CA HIS A 235 -20.11 -5.53 7.51
C HIS A 235 -19.90 -4.88 6.14
N ARG A 236 -19.49 -3.61 6.09
CA ARG A 236 -19.20 -2.91 4.83
C ARG A 236 -18.16 -3.68 4.02
N LEU A 237 -18.48 -3.86 2.74
CA LEU A 237 -17.56 -4.43 1.76
C LEU A 237 -16.80 -3.33 1.03
N PHE A 238 -15.50 -3.53 0.93
CA PHE A 238 -14.53 -2.71 0.22
C PHE A 238 -13.93 -3.60 -0.87
N HIS A 239 -14.45 -3.47 -2.09
CA HIS A 239 -14.08 -4.33 -3.23
C HIS A 239 -14.17 -5.84 -2.89
N GLY A 240 -15.25 -6.25 -2.21
CA GLY A 240 -15.50 -7.64 -1.85
C GLY A 240 -14.85 -8.12 -0.54
N GLN A 241 -14.07 -7.26 0.14
CA GLN A 241 -13.42 -7.58 1.41
C GLN A 241 -14.01 -6.77 2.57
N ARG A 242 -14.01 -7.33 3.77
CA ARG A 242 -14.36 -6.62 5.01
C ARG A 242 -13.11 -6.18 5.75
N PHE A 243 -13.26 -5.14 6.56
CA PHE A 243 -12.27 -4.81 7.58
C PHE A 243 -12.20 -5.93 8.62
N CYS A 244 -10.98 -6.34 8.97
CA CYS A 244 -10.71 -7.33 9.99
C CYS A 244 -9.85 -6.68 11.07
N HIS A 245 -10.21 -6.89 12.33
CA HIS A 245 -9.41 -6.48 13.48
C HIS A 245 -9.28 -7.68 14.43
N PHE A 246 -8.05 -8.18 14.54
CA PHE A 246 -7.69 -9.29 15.41
C PHE A 246 -6.90 -8.76 16.60
N THR A 247 -7.24 -9.25 17.80
CA THR A 247 -6.46 -9.00 19.01
C THR A 247 -5.87 -10.29 19.56
N LEU A 248 -4.58 -10.27 19.89
CA LEU A 248 -3.89 -11.45 20.41
C LEU A 248 -4.45 -11.88 21.77
N GLU A 249 -4.92 -10.93 22.58
CA GLU A 249 -5.53 -11.19 23.89
C GLU A 249 -6.77 -12.10 23.79
N SER A 250 -7.54 -11.97 22.72
CA SER A 250 -8.75 -12.78 22.49
C SER A 250 -8.51 -14.04 21.65
N ALA A 251 -7.24 -14.34 21.34
CA ALA A 251 -6.85 -15.41 20.43
C ALA A 251 -7.27 -16.80 20.94
N ARG A 252 -7.91 -17.56 20.05
CA ARG A 252 -8.30 -18.95 20.30
C ARG A 252 -7.29 -19.88 19.65
N TRP A 253 -6.52 -20.57 20.48
CA TRP A 253 -5.47 -21.48 20.02
C TRP A 253 -6.00 -22.88 19.76
N GLN A 254 -5.65 -23.45 18.61
CA GLN A 254 -5.99 -24.81 18.21
C GLN A 254 -4.74 -25.54 17.69
N PRO A 255 -4.71 -26.88 17.69
CA PRO A 255 -3.63 -27.64 17.03
C PRO A 255 -3.42 -27.16 15.60
N HIS A 256 -2.16 -26.92 15.22
CA HIS A 256 -1.80 -26.49 13.89
C HIS A 256 -1.61 -27.67 12.94
N ARG A 257 -1.66 -27.41 11.62
CA ARG A 257 -1.36 -28.42 10.58
C ARG A 257 0.08 -28.93 10.65
N LEU A 258 1.02 -28.09 11.12
CA LEU A 258 2.42 -28.46 11.33
C LEU A 258 2.60 -29.01 12.76
N PRO A 259 3.18 -30.22 12.93
CA PRO A 259 3.46 -30.80 14.24
C PRO A 259 4.27 -29.89 15.16
N GLY A 260 3.93 -29.90 16.46
CA GLY A 260 4.61 -29.09 17.46
C GLY A 260 4.17 -27.63 17.53
N LEU A 261 3.15 -27.23 16.76
CA LEU A 261 2.62 -25.87 16.75
C LEU A 261 1.13 -25.84 17.07
N ALA A 262 0.71 -24.75 17.71
CA ALA A 262 -0.69 -24.32 17.80
C ALA A 262 -0.86 -23.03 16.99
N ALA A 263 -2.05 -22.81 16.45
CA ALA A 263 -2.39 -21.62 15.70
C ALA A 263 -3.63 -20.92 16.27
N ALA A 264 -3.62 -19.59 16.19
CA ALA A 264 -4.81 -18.77 16.32
C ALA A 264 -5.13 -18.17 14.94
N ASP A 265 -6.33 -18.45 14.45
CA ASP A 265 -6.84 -17.84 13.22
C ASP A 265 -7.25 -16.39 13.50
N THR A 266 -6.86 -15.49 12.60
CA THR A 266 -7.13 -14.06 12.74
C THR A 266 -8.48 -13.63 12.15
N GLY A 267 -9.15 -14.49 11.38
CA GLY A 267 -10.34 -14.16 10.59
C GLY A 267 -10.05 -13.54 9.23
N VAL A 268 -8.78 -13.29 8.88
CA VAL A 268 -8.41 -12.62 7.63
C VAL A 268 -8.82 -13.40 6.38
N ALA A 269 -8.79 -14.74 6.42
CA ALA A 269 -9.26 -15.57 5.30
C ALA A 269 -10.75 -15.33 5.01
N GLU A 270 -11.59 -15.22 6.04
CA GLU A 270 -13.01 -14.92 5.88
C GLU A 270 -13.23 -13.47 5.45
N ALA A 271 -12.51 -12.52 6.06
CA ALA A 271 -12.66 -11.10 5.79
C ALA A 271 -12.20 -10.72 4.36
N SER A 272 -11.17 -11.40 3.84
CA SER A 272 -10.62 -11.18 2.51
C SER A 272 -11.27 -12.05 1.42
N ALA A 273 -12.37 -12.75 1.72
CA ALA A 273 -13.04 -13.69 0.83
C ALA A 273 -12.09 -14.77 0.25
N GLY A 274 -11.17 -15.26 1.08
CA GLY A 274 -10.20 -16.31 0.74
C GLY A 274 -8.94 -15.81 0.04
N LEU A 275 -8.82 -14.52 -0.25
CA LEU A 275 -7.65 -13.95 -0.92
C LEU A 275 -6.36 -14.18 -0.12
N ALA A 276 -6.41 -13.94 1.20
CA ALA A 276 -5.24 -14.07 2.08
C ALA A 276 -5.61 -14.73 3.41
N GLY A 277 -4.69 -15.51 3.96
CA GLY A 277 -4.85 -16.16 5.27
C GLY A 277 -3.77 -15.65 6.20
N VAL A 278 -4.13 -15.30 7.44
CA VAL A 278 -3.18 -14.83 8.45
C VAL A 278 -3.40 -15.59 9.75
N ARG A 279 -2.32 -16.11 10.33
CA ARG A 279 -2.35 -16.88 11.57
C ARG A 279 -1.21 -16.48 12.49
N MET A 280 -1.49 -16.48 13.78
CA MET A 280 -0.46 -16.48 14.80
C MET A 280 -0.13 -17.92 15.17
N LEU A 281 1.15 -18.29 15.19
CA LEU A 281 1.61 -19.62 15.58
C LEU A 281 2.43 -19.54 16.87
N LYS A 282 2.34 -20.58 17.70
CA LYS A 282 3.19 -20.76 18.88
C LYS A 282 3.56 -22.22 19.08
N ALA A 283 4.59 -22.49 19.88
CA ALA A 283 4.96 -23.85 20.25
C ALA A 283 3.81 -24.58 20.98
N MET A 284 3.63 -25.85 20.64
CA MET A 284 2.70 -26.78 21.29
C MET A 284 3.39 -28.13 21.48
N GLY A 285 4.09 -28.26 22.60
CA GLY A 285 4.90 -29.44 22.90
C GLY A 285 6.21 -29.49 22.10
N ALA A 286 7.02 -30.51 22.37
CA ALA A 286 8.23 -30.78 21.60
C ALA A 286 7.87 -31.54 20.32
N SER A 287 8.52 -31.21 19.21
CA SER A 287 8.44 -31.98 17.96
C SER A 287 9.85 -32.28 17.47
N PRO A 288 10.12 -33.51 16.97
CA PRO A 288 11.33 -33.76 16.19
C PRO A 288 11.32 -32.91 14.92
N SER A 289 12.47 -32.82 14.25
CA SER A 289 12.54 -32.25 12.91
C SER A 289 11.84 -33.16 11.90
N TYR A 290 11.11 -32.56 10.95
CA TYR A 290 10.42 -33.28 9.88
C TYR A 290 10.48 -32.49 8.57
N VAL A 291 10.24 -33.19 7.45
CA VAL A 291 10.12 -32.60 6.12
C VAL A 291 8.65 -32.29 5.85
N THR A 292 8.38 -31.20 5.16
CA THR A 292 7.02 -30.81 4.78
C THR A 292 7.04 -29.94 3.52
N SER A 293 5.90 -29.80 2.85
CA SER A 293 5.68 -28.89 1.72
C SER A 293 4.24 -28.38 1.71
N HIS A 294 3.94 -27.35 0.91
CA HIS A 294 2.60 -26.77 0.78
C HIS A 294 2.29 -26.37 -0.66
N ASP A 295 1.03 -26.12 -1.02
CA ASP A 295 0.64 -25.66 -2.38
C ASP A 295 0.27 -24.16 -2.46
N ALA A 296 0.45 -23.38 -1.39
CA ALA A 296 0.23 -21.94 -1.41
C ALA A 296 1.22 -21.23 -2.35
N GLN A 297 0.72 -20.28 -3.17
CA GLN A 297 1.56 -19.46 -4.05
C GLN A 297 2.58 -18.63 -3.26
N LEU A 298 2.15 -18.17 -2.09
CA LEU A 298 2.99 -17.55 -1.07
C LEU A 298 2.69 -18.17 0.29
N LEU A 299 3.75 -18.55 1.00
CA LEU A 299 3.74 -18.72 2.45
C LEU A 299 4.86 -17.89 3.06
N PHE A 300 4.52 -16.71 3.56
CA PHE A 300 5.42 -15.80 4.27
C PHE A 300 5.34 -16.06 5.77
N THR A 301 6.48 -16.07 6.46
CA THR A 301 6.53 -16.18 7.91
C THR A 301 7.52 -15.17 8.49
N TYR A 302 7.11 -14.49 9.55
CA TYR A 302 7.96 -13.62 10.36
C TYR A 302 8.08 -14.18 11.78
N VAL A 303 9.31 -14.25 12.30
CA VAL A 303 9.57 -14.69 13.67
C VAL A 303 9.40 -13.51 14.62
N VAL A 304 8.34 -13.52 15.42
CA VAL A 304 8.04 -12.46 16.40
C VAL A 304 8.88 -12.64 17.66
N THR A 305 8.92 -13.86 18.21
CA THR A 305 9.74 -14.23 19.37
C THR A 305 10.30 -15.64 19.20
N GLY A 306 11.31 -15.98 20.01
CA GLY A 306 11.93 -17.30 20.00
C GLY A 306 12.70 -17.60 18.71
N SER A 307 12.64 -18.86 18.28
CA SER A 307 13.37 -19.31 17.10
C SER A 307 12.81 -20.60 16.49
N VAL A 308 13.11 -20.81 15.21
CA VAL A 308 12.76 -22.02 14.45
C VAL A 308 13.85 -22.35 13.44
N ARG A 309 14.12 -23.63 13.18
CA ARG A 309 14.95 -24.05 12.04
C ARG A 309 14.11 -24.21 10.80
N ILE A 310 14.55 -23.60 9.71
CA ILE A 310 14.10 -23.93 8.36
C ILE A 310 15.31 -24.40 7.57
N ASN A 311 15.24 -25.61 7.03
CA ASN A 311 16.35 -26.35 6.43
C ASN A 311 17.57 -26.39 7.37
N ARG A 312 18.63 -25.65 7.04
CA ARG A 312 19.87 -25.61 7.83
C ARG A 312 20.04 -24.29 8.60
N GLN A 313 19.06 -23.39 8.52
CA GLN A 313 19.15 -22.04 9.06
C GLN A 313 18.27 -21.88 10.29
N LEU A 314 18.89 -21.49 11.42
CA LEU A 314 18.18 -21.03 12.62
C LEU A 314 17.73 -19.59 12.39
N LEU A 315 16.41 -19.39 12.42
CA LEU A 315 15.77 -18.09 12.32
C LEU A 315 15.30 -17.66 13.71
N VAL A 316 15.54 -16.40 14.06
CA VAL A 316 15.25 -15.82 15.36
C VAL A 316 14.34 -14.60 15.23
N ALA A 317 13.88 -14.05 16.36
CA ALA A 317 13.06 -12.84 16.38
C ALA A 317 13.60 -11.73 15.45
N GLY A 318 12.73 -11.23 14.58
CA GLY A 318 13.07 -10.26 13.53
C GLY A 318 13.45 -10.88 12.19
N ASP A 319 13.69 -12.18 12.09
CA ASP A 319 13.92 -12.85 10.80
C ASP A 319 12.59 -13.15 10.11
N ALA A 320 12.61 -13.18 8.78
CA ALA A 320 11.47 -13.53 7.95
C ALA A 320 11.89 -14.46 6.81
N PHE A 321 10.94 -15.20 6.27
CA PHE A 321 11.17 -16.04 5.11
C PHE A 321 9.91 -16.28 4.29
N THR A 322 10.08 -16.59 3.01
CA THR A 322 9.03 -17.12 2.13
C THR A 322 9.43 -18.49 1.60
N LEU A 323 8.45 -19.37 1.45
CA LEU A 323 8.63 -20.71 0.89
C LEU A 323 7.80 -20.86 -0.39
N PRO A 324 8.39 -21.40 -1.47
CA PRO A 324 7.67 -21.61 -2.72
C PRO A 324 6.76 -22.85 -2.63
N PRO A 325 5.68 -22.89 -3.44
CA PRO A 325 4.80 -24.05 -3.50
C PRO A 325 5.55 -25.32 -3.93
N ASP A 326 5.12 -26.45 -3.39
CA ASP A 326 5.56 -27.82 -3.66
C ASP A 326 7.03 -28.15 -3.33
N ASP A 327 7.87 -27.17 -3.02
CA ASP A 327 9.23 -27.42 -2.54
C ASP A 327 9.23 -28.00 -1.13
N GLU A 328 9.98 -29.08 -0.93
CA GLU A 328 10.19 -29.67 0.38
C GLU A 328 11.18 -28.84 1.20
N TYR A 329 10.85 -28.64 2.47
CA TYR A 329 11.73 -28.02 3.45
C TYR A 329 11.69 -28.78 4.77
N THR A 330 12.81 -28.76 5.49
CA THR A 330 12.88 -29.30 6.85
C THR A 330 12.51 -28.21 7.85
N ILE A 331 11.65 -28.52 8.81
CA ILE A 331 11.38 -27.68 9.97
C ILE A 331 11.78 -28.42 11.24
N GLY A 332 12.33 -27.71 12.22
CA GLY A 332 12.81 -28.31 13.47
C GLY A 332 13.35 -27.28 14.45
N ASP A 333 13.95 -27.75 15.54
CA ASP A 333 14.52 -26.93 16.63
C ASP A 333 13.64 -25.72 17.01
N ILE A 334 12.33 -25.98 17.18
CA ILE A 334 11.33 -24.98 17.54
C ILE A 334 11.50 -24.64 19.02
N SER A 335 11.79 -23.38 19.35
CA SER A 335 11.91 -22.98 20.76
C SER A 335 10.55 -22.90 21.44
N SER A 336 10.52 -23.14 22.76
CA SER A 336 9.27 -23.16 23.54
C SER A 336 8.56 -21.80 23.62
N ASP A 337 9.29 -20.71 23.39
CA ASP A 337 8.82 -19.32 23.39
C ASP A 337 8.55 -18.77 21.97
N VAL A 338 8.56 -19.64 20.94
CA VAL A 338 8.36 -19.20 19.57
C VAL A 338 6.97 -18.55 19.40
N SER A 339 6.95 -17.43 18.70
CA SER A 339 5.74 -16.81 18.17
C SER A 339 6.01 -16.43 16.72
N LEU A 340 5.16 -16.87 15.80
CA LEU A 340 5.30 -16.61 14.37
C LEU A 340 4.05 -15.92 13.83
N LEU A 341 4.24 -14.94 12.95
CA LEU A 341 3.20 -14.44 12.07
C LEU A 341 3.31 -15.19 10.74
N GLU A 342 2.28 -15.96 10.38
CA GLU A 342 2.20 -16.67 9.11
C GLU A 342 1.16 -16.00 8.21
N VAL A 343 1.54 -15.72 6.95
CA VAL A 343 0.69 -15.12 5.92
C VAL A 343 0.71 -15.97 4.66
N SER A 344 -0.45 -16.26 4.09
CA SER A 344 -0.60 -17.12 2.92
C SER A 344 -1.44 -16.46 1.82
N LEU A 345 -1.07 -16.74 0.56
CA LEU A 345 -1.88 -16.45 -0.62
C LEU A 345 -1.97 -17.73 -1.48
N PRO A 346 -3.17 -18.26 -1.78
CA PRO A 346 -4.47 -17.87 -1.20
C PRO A 346 -4.58 -18.20 0.30
N GLY A 347 -5.66 -17.77 0.95
CA GLY A 347 -5.84 -17.97 2.39
C GLY A 347 -6.12 -19.40 2.86
N THR A 348 -6.39 -20.31 1.93
CA THR A 348 -6.53 -21.75 2.19
C THR A 348 -5.64 -22.52 1.24
N PHE A 349 -4.88 -23.48 1.76
CA PHE A 349 -3.90 -24.26 1.03
C PHE A 349 -3.70 -25.61 1.72
N ALA A 350 -3.15 -26.59 0.99
CA ALA A 350 -2.80 -27.89 1.51
C ALA A 350 -1.35 -27.92 2.02
N THR A 351 -1.08 -28.80 2.99
CA THR A 351 0.27 -29.09 3.49
C THR A 351 0.47 -30.60 3.46
N ARG A 352 1.63 -31.04 3.01
CA ARG A 352 2.08 -32.44 3.00
C ARG A 352 3.20 -32.60 4.02
N ILE A 353 3.16 -33.66 4.82
CA ILE A 353 4.16 -34.04 5.83
C ILE A 353 4.54 -35.49 5.54
#